data_AF-A0A7W4GAK6-F1
#
_entry.id   AF-A0A7W4GAK6-F1
#
_cell.length_a   1.000
_cell.length_b   1.000
_cell.length_c   1.000
_cell.angle_alpha   90.00
_cell.angle_beta   90.00
_cell.angle_gamma   90.00
#
_symmetry.space_group_name_H-M   'P 1'
#
loop_
_entity.id
_entity.type
_entity.pdbx_description
1 polymer ?
#
loop_
_entity_poly.entity_id
_entity_poly.type
_entity_poly.pdbx_seq_one_letter_code
_entity_poly.pdbx_strand_id
1 'polypeptide(L)' 'MNDEFKVIQPTTTVYCPERGEGWTLTGITSIDEFTSVMFDGVRYTLPAREIVEQLLPNQLAREKKNS' A
#
# COMPACT_ATOMS: atom_id res chain seq x y z
N MET A 1 -19.04 14.32 -1.39
CA MET A 1 -17.83 13.48 -1.37
C MET A 1 -18.31 12.05 -1.32
N ASN A 2 -18.24 11.32 -2.44
CA ASN A 2 -18.34 9.87 -2.39
C ASN A 2 -16.97 9.42 -1.90
N ASP A 3 -16.81 9.22 -0.60
CA ASP A 3 -15.73 8.39 -0.10
C ASP A 3 -16.02 6.99 -0.62
N GLU A 4 -15.59 6.74 -1.85
CA GLU A 4 -15.60 5.42 -2.45
C GLU A 4 -14.79 4.54 -1.50
N PHE A 5 -15.49 3.73 -0.71
CA PHE A 5 -14.89 2.82 0.27
C PHE A 5 -13.99 1.84 -0.49
N LYS A 6 -12.73 2.24 -0.68
CA LYS A 6 -11.75 1.44 -1.38
C LYS A 6 -11.18 0.46 -0.38
N VAL A 7 -11.85 -0.67 -0.24
CA VAL A 7 -11.37 -1.77 0.60
C VAL A 7 -10.14 -2.39 -0.07
N ILE A 8 -8.96 -2.11 0.46
CA ILE A 8 -7.72 -2.79 0.07
C ILE A 8 -7.62 -4.05 0.92
N GLN A 9 -7.37 -5.18 0.27
CA GLN A 9 -7.26 -6.46 0.96
C GLN A 9 -5.96 -6.53 1.78
N PRO A 10 -5.92 -7.33 2.86
CA PRO A 10 -4.66 -7.73 3.46
C PRO A 10 -3.73 -8.36 2.42
N THR A 11 -2.43 -8.38 2.69
CA THR A 11 -1.40 -8.94 1.79
C THR A 11 -1.37 -8.33 0.40
N THR A 12 -1.89 -7.10 0.25
CA THR A 12 -1.80 -6.38 -1.02
C THR A 12 -0.37 -5.90 -1.23
N THR A 13 0.23 -6.24 -2.37
CA THR A 13 1.58 -5.82 -2.74
C THR A 13 1.63 -4.33 -3.04
N VAL A 14 2.66 -3.68 -2.54
CA VAL A 14 2.92 -2.25 -2.67
C VAL A 14 4.39 -2.03 -2.99
N TYR A 15 4.73 -0.87 -3.55
CA TYR A 15 6.12 -0.56 -3.88
C TYR A 15 6.54 0.80 -3.33
N CYS A 16 7.63 0.78 -2.56
CA CYS A 16 8.32 1.97 -2.08
C CYS A 16 9.68 2.08 -2.79
N PRO A 17 9.99 3.18 -3.49
CA PRO A 17 11.29 3.34 -4.18
C PRO A 17 12.50 3.21 -3.25
N GLU A 18 12.36 3.60 -1.98
CA GLU A 18 13.44 3.56 -0.99
C GLU A 18 13.58 2.20 -0.29
N ARG A 19 12.46 1.46 -0.13
CA ARG A 19 12.41 0.22 0.66
C ARG A 19 12.15 -1.04 -0.16
N GLY A 20 11.86 -0.90 -1.45
CA GLY A 20 11.53 -1.98 -2.36
C GLY A 20 10.06 -2.43 -2.30
N GLU A 21 9.84 -3.68 -2.70
CA GLU A 21 8.53 -4.32 -2.67
C GLU A 21 8.13 -4.67 -1.23
N GLY A 22 6.85 -4.46 -0.92
CA GLY A 22 6.28 -4.80 0.37
C GLY A 22 4.83 -5.25 0.26
N TRP A 23 4.22 -5.61 1.38
CA TRP A 23 2.81 -6.01 1.43
C TRP A 23 2.12 -5.54 2.70
N THR A 24 0.84 -5.19 2.58
CA THR A 24 0.01 -4.84 3.74
C THR A 24 -0.22 -6.08 4.63
N LEU A 25 -0.23 -5.92 5.95
CA LEU A 25 -0.54 -7.00 6.90
C LEU A 25 -2.03 -7.07 7.22
N THR A 26 -2.72 -5.94 7.13
CA THR A 26 -4.15 -5.81 7.37
C THR A 26 -4.82 -5.14 6.17
N GLY A 27 -6.13 -5.33 6.05
CA GLY A 27 -6.92 -4.60 5.06
C GLY A 27 -6.96 -3.10 5.38
N ILE A 28 -7.20 -2.28 4.38
CA ILE A 28 -7.43 -0.84 4.53
C ILE A 28 -8.88 -0.56 4.16
N THR A 29 -9.61 0.09 5.06
CA THR A 29 -11.03 0.43 4.91
C THR A 29 -11.27 1.94 4.91
N SER A 30 -10.30 2.72 5.37
CA SER A 30 -10.33 4.18 5.37
C SER A 30 -8.94 4.74 5.08
N ILE A 31 -8.86 5.89 4.39
CA ILE A 31 -7.58 6.58 4.15
C ILE A 31 -7.02 7.26 5.40
N ASP A 32 -7.85 7.48 6.42
CA ASP A 32 -7.47 8.20 7.65
C ASP A 32 -6.97 7.27 8.77
N GLU A 33 -6.90 5.96 8.52
CA GLU A 33 -6.37 5.00 9.47
C GLU A 33 -4.85 4.78 9.31
N PHE A 34 -4.25 4.12 10.29
CA PHE A 34 -2.89 3.59 10.18
C PHE A 34 -2.96 2.09 9.94
N THR A 35 -2.06 1.59 9.10
CA THR A 35 -1.97 0.16 8.79
C THR A 35 -0.53 -0.29 8.83
N SER A 36 -0.35 -1.60 8.92
CA SER A 36 0.98 -2.21 8.96
C SER A 36 1.38 -2.74 7.60
N VAL A 37 2.60 -2.45 7.19
CA VAL A 37 3.19 -2.91 5.93
C VAL A 37 4.53 -3.57 6.24
N MET A 38 4.80 -4.70 5.60
CA MET A 38 6.11 -5.34 5.63
C MET A 38 6.93 -4.88 4.43
N PHE A 39 8.15 -4.42 4.69
CA PHE A 39 9.19 -4.22 3.68
C PHE A 39 10.42 -4.99 4.12
N ASP A 40 10.92 -5.88 3.26
CA ASP A 40 12.15 -6.66 3.50
C ASP A 40 12.24 -7.27 4.93
N GLY A 41 11.14 -7.89 5.37
CA GLY A 41 11.08 -8.53 6.70
C GLY A 41 10.93 -7.57 7.89
N VAL A 42 10.89 -6.25 7.67
CA VAL A 42 10.67 -5.24 8.70
C VAL A 42 9.24 -4.69 8.64
N ARG A 43 8.57 -4.64 9.79
CA ARG A 43 7.21 -4.08 9.91
C ARG A 43 7.27 -2.57 10.11
N TYR A 44 6.52 -1.84 9.30
CA TYR A 44 6.29 -0.41 9.41
C TYR A 44 4.82 -0.12 9.67
N THR A 45 4.54 0.87 10.50
CA THR A 45 3.19 1.43 10.67
C THR A 45 3.14 2.73 9.88
N LEU A 46 2.30 2.76 8.84
CA LEU A 46 2.19 3.90 7.92
C LEU A 46 0.74 4.38 7.84
N PRO A 47 0.51 5.67 7.53
CA PRO A 47 -0.83 6.15 7.19
C PRO A 47 -1.37 5.41 5.96
N ALA A 48 -2.64 4.98 6.03
CA ALA A 48 -3.31 4.33 4.91
C ALA A 48 -3.31 5.19 3.64
N ARG A 49 -3.45 6.51 3.80
CA ARG A 49 -3.33 7.49 2.72
C ARG A 49 -2.03 7.35 1.92
N GLU A 50 -0.89 7.19 2.58
CA GLU A 50 0.42 7.03 1.92
C GLU A 50 0.44 5.78 1.04
N ILE A 51 -0.14 4.68 1.55
CA ILE A 51 -0.22 3.42 0.81
C ILE A 51 -1.12 3.55 -0.42
N VAL A 52 -2.28 4.16 -0.25
CA VAL A 52 -3.29 4.31 -1.31
C VAL A 52 -2.82 5.26 -2.41
N GLU A 53 -2.23 6.40 -2.03
CA GLU A 53 -1.90 7.49 -2.94
C GLU A 53 -0.50 7.38 -3.56
N GLN A 54 0.42 6.67 -2.90
CA GLN A 54 1.81 6.58 -3.36
C GLN A 54 2.23 5.14 -3.64
N LEU A 55 2.14 4.25 -2.64
CA LEU A 55 2.78 2.94 -2.73
C LEU A 55 2.06 1.97 -3.69
N LEU A 56 0.73 2.02 -3.75
CA LEU A 56 -0.07 1.24 -4.70
C LEU A 56 0.12 1.72 -6.15
N PRO A 57 -0.01 3.03 -6.48
CA PRO A 57 0.31 3.54 -7.81
C PRO A 57 1.72 3.20 -8.28
N ASN A 58 2.69 3.23 -7.37
CA ASN A 58 4.07 2.84 -7.68
C ASN A 58 4.19 1.37 -8.11
N GLN A 59 3.50 0.46 -7.42
CA GLN A 59 3.47 -0.96 -7.79
C GLN A 59 2.81 -1.15 -9.16
N LEU A 60 1.65 -0.52 -9.39
CA LEU A 60 0.97 -0.56 -10.69
C LEU A 60 1.84 -0.03 -11.83
N ALA A 61 2.59 1.05 -11.59
CA ALA A 61 3.52 1.61 -12.57
C ALA A 61 4.71 0.68 -12.86
N ARG A 62 5.21 -0.01 -11.83
CA ARG A 62 6.29 -1.01 -11.96
C ARG A 62 5.82 -2.22 -12.76
N GLU A 63 4.63 -2.74 -12.51
CA GLU A 63 4.05 -3.85 -13.26
C GLU A 63 3.85 -3.50 -14.74
N LYS A 64 3.34 -2.31 -15.03
CA LYS A 64 3.19 -1.82 -16.42
C LYS A 64 4.52 -1.65 -17.16
N LYS A 65 5.61 -1.32 -16.46
CA LYS A 65 6.95 -1.21 -17.07
C LYS A 65 7.61 -2.57 -17.33
N ASN A 66 7.22 -3.59 -16.58
CA ASN A 66 7.76 -4.95 -16.68
C ASN A 66 6.89 -5.89 -17.53
N SER A 67 5.80 -5.38 -18.12
CA SER A 67 4.89 -6.09 -19.02
C SER A 67 5.23 -5.84 -20.49
#